data_AF-A0A9P7ES12-F1
#
_entry.id   AF-A0A9P7ES12-F1
#
_cell.length_a   1.000
_cell.length_b   1.000
_cell.length_c   1.000
_cell.angle_alpha   90.00
_cell.angle_beta   90.00
_cell.angle_gamma   90.00
#
_symmetry.space_group_name_H-M   'P 1'
#
loop_
_entity.id
_entity.type
_entity.pdbx_description
1 polymer ?
#
loop_
_entity_poly.entity_id
_entity_poly.type
_entity_poly.pdbx_seq_one_letter_code
_entity_poly.pdbx_strand_id
1 'polypeptide(L)'
;IRAIIAEREQQLHAVSQEISGLKTVMDIFNNLHEQLVKKKDKINQSMELHKGFVSPLWSLPDEILSNIFVHCLPNDKHLSLAQNEAPVLLTRVCQKWRKVAVNTSELWYKLHLN
;
A
#
# COMPACT_ATOMS: atom_id res chain seq x y z
N ILE A 1 -41.76 -44.10 -34.03
CA ILE A 1 -40.28 -43.99 -34.21
C ILE A 1 -39.89 -42.61 -34.77
N ARG A 2 -40.30 -42.22 -35.99
CA ARG A 2 -39.94 -40.89 -36.57
C ARG A 2 -40.36 -39.68 -35.72
N ALA A 3 -41.57 -39.68 -35.17
CA ALA A 3 -42.05 -38.61 -34.30
C ALA A 3 -41.21 -38.46 -33.01
N ILE A 4 -40.80 -39.59 -32.43
CA ILE A 4 -39.95 -39.62 -31.22
C ILE A 4 -38.56 -39.08 -31.54
N ILE A 5 -38.00 -39.41 -32.71
CA ILE A 5 -36.69 -38.89 -33.15
C ILE A 5 -36.76 -37.37 -33.33
N ALA A 6 -37.78 -36.86 -34.02
CA ALA A 6 -37.96 -35.42 -34.24
C ALA A 6 -38.13 -34.64 -32.91
N GLU A 7 -38.87 -35.19 -31.96
CA GLU A 7 -39.03 -34.60 -30.64
C GLU A 7 -37.70 -34.54 -29.86
N ARG A 8 -36.88 -35.59 -29.93
CA ARG A 8 -35.55 -35.61 -29.31
C ARG A 8 -34.56 -34.65 -29.97
N GLU A 9 -34.59 -34.54 -31.30
CA GLU A 9 -33.80 -33.56 -32.05
C GLU A 9 -34.18 -32.13 -31.65
N GLN A 10 -35.48 -31.85 -31.49
CA GLN A 10 -35.96 -30.56 -31.01
C GLN A 10 -35.51 -30.26 -29.57
N GLN A 11 -35.58 -31.24 -28.66
CA GLN A 11 -35.09 -31.10 -27.29
C GLN A 11 -33.57 -30.86 -27.25
N LEU A 12 -32.79 -31.60 -28.06
CA LEU A 12 -31.34 -31.42 -28.16
C LEU A 12 -30.98 -30.03 -28.68
N HIS A 13 -31.72 -29.54 -29.67
CA HIS A 13 -31.53 -28.19 -30.20
C HIS A 13 -31.81 -27.12 -29.13
N ALA A 14 -32.90 -27.27 -28.36
CA ALA A 14 -33.25 -26.34 -27.28
C ALA A 14 -32.13 -26.27 -26.22
N VAL A 15 -31.67 -27.42 -25.73
CA VAL A 15 -30.57 -27.47 -24.75
C VAL A 15 -29.27 -26.91 -25.32
N SER A 16 -28.98 -27.14 -26.60
CA SER A 16 -27.79 -26.57 -27.26
C SER A 16 -27.83 -25.04 -27.33
N GLN A 17 -29.01 -24.46 -27.54
CA GLN A 17 -29.19 -23.00 -27.52
C GLN A 17 -28.96 -22.43 -26.12
N GLU A 18 -29.46 -23.09 -25.07
CA GLU A 18 -29.23 -22.66 -23.68
C GLU A 18 -27.73 -22.69 -23.30
N ILE A 19 -27.02 -23.77 -23.68
CA ILE A 19 -25.58 -23.88 -23.48
C ILE A 19 -24.83 -22.78 -24.23
N SER A 20 -25.22 -22.50 -25.47
CA SER A 20 -24.63 -21.40 -26.24
C SER A 20 -24.84 -20.05 -25.57
N GLY A 21 -26.04 -19.81 -25.02
CA GLY A 21 -26.34 -18.59 -24.26
C GLY A 21 -25.45 -18.45 -23.03
N LEU A 22 -25.28 -19.52 -22.25
CA LEU A 22 -24.40 -19.53 -21.08
C LEU A 22 -22.93 -19.28 -21.46
N LYS A 23 -22.48 -19.82 -22.59
CA LYS A 23 -21.11 -19.58 -23.08
C LYS A 23 -20.86 -18.11 -23.37
N THR A 24 -21.82 -17.43 -24.01
CA THR A 24 -21.74 -15.98 -24.24
C THR A 24 -21.63 -15.20 -22.93
N VAL A 25 -22.42 -15.55 -21.91
CA VAL A 25 -22.35 -14.89 -20.60
C VAL A 25 -20.97 -15.12 -19.94
N MET A 26 -20.43 -16.33 -20.06
CA MET A 26 -19.09 -16.65 -19.56
C MET A 26 -18.01 -15.82 -20.26
N ASP A 27 -18.11 -15.64 -21.57
CA ASP A 27 -17.16 -14.82 -22.35
C ASP A 27 -17.22 -13.35 -21.92
N ILE A 28 -18.41 -12.81 -21.67
CA ILE A 28 -18.59 -11.45 -21.13
C ILE A 28 -17.95 -11.32 -19.75
N PHE A 29 -18.19 -12.29 -18.87
CA PHE A 29 -17.61 -12.30 -17.52
C PHE A 29 -16.07 -12.33 -17.57
N ASN A 30 -15.51 -13.19 -18.42
CA ASN A 30 -14.05 -13.31 -18.60
C ASN A 30 -13.45 -12.00 -19.13
N ASN A 31 -14.10 -11.36 -20.10
CA ASN A 31 -13.65 -10.07 -20.61
C ASN A 31 -13.67 -8.98 -19.52
N LEU A 32 -14.75 -8.91 -18.74
CA LEU A 32 -14.84 -7.96 -17.64
C LEU A 32 -13.77 -8.24 -16.57
N HIS A 33 -13.55 -9.51 -16.24
CA HIS A 33 -12.50 -9.91 -15.32
C HIS A 33 -11.11 -9.45 -15.82
N GLU A 34 -10.80 -9.68 -17.10
CA GLU A 34 -9.55 -9.22 -17.71
C GLU A 34 -9.39 -7.68 -17.63
N GLN A 35 -10.47 -6.93 -17.88
CA GLN A 35 -10.46 -5.47 -17.74
C GLN A 35 -10.20 -5.03 -16.30
N LEU A 36 -10.80 -5.70 -15.31
CA LEU A 36 -10.59 -5.39 -13.90
C LEU A 36 -9.17 -5.71 -13.43
N VAL A 37 -8.61 -6.86 -13.87
CA VAL A 37 -7.21 -7.21 -13.61
C VAL A 37 -6.28 -6.16 -14.21
N LYS A 38 -6.48 -5.78 -15.48
CA LYS A 38 -5.69 -4.70 -16.11
C LYS A 38 -5.77 -3.37 -15.35
N LYS A 39 -6.94 -3.00 -14.85
CA LYS A 39 -7.10 -1.79 -14.02
C LYS A 39 -6.35 -1.91 -12.69
N LYS A 40 -6.47 -3.06 -12.01
CA LYS A 40 -5.73 -3.35 -10.78
C LYS A 40 -4.22 -3.24 -11.00
N ASP A 41 -3.71 -3.81 -12.08
CA ASP A 41 -2.26 -3.82 -12.36
C ASP A 41 -1.73 -2.40 -12.63
N LYS A 42 -2.48 -1.57 -13.36
CA LYS A 42 -2.13 -0.15 -13.55
C LYS A 42 -2.06 0.62 -12.23
N ILE A 43 -3.03 0.39 -11.34
CA ILE A 43 -3.04 1.02 -10.01
C ILE A 43 -1.83 0.55 -9.20
N ASN A 44 -1.56 -0.76 -9.17
CA ASN A 44 -0.40 -1.31 -8.47
C ASN A 44 0.92 -0.75 -9.01
N GLN A 45 1.08 -0.66 -10.33
CA GLN A 45 2.28 -0.10 -10.93
C GLN A 45 2.48 1.37 -10.54
N SER A 46 1.42 2.18 -10.58
CA SER A 46 1.46 3.57 -10.10
C SER A 46 1.86 3.63 -8.62
N MET A 47 1.25 2.79 -7.78
CA MET A 47 1.58 2.69 -6.36
C MET A 47 3.05 2.29 -6.12
N GLU A 48 3.60 1.35 -6.87
CA GLU A 48 5.02 0.96 -6.76
C GLU A 48 5.96 2.10 -7.19
N LEU A 49 5.64 2.83 -8.26
CA LEU A 49 6.39 4.03 -8.64
C LEU A 49 6.36 5.05 -7.49
N HIS A 50 5.18 5.29 -6.90
CA HIS A 50 5.04 6.19 -5.76
C HIS A 50 5.65 5.66 -4.46
N LYS A 51 5.81 4.34 -4.26
CA LYS A 51 6.61 3.76 -3.16
C LYS A 51 8.11 4.05 -3.29
N GLY A 52 8.63 4.25 -4.50
CA GLY A 52 9.96 4.83 -4.67
C GLY A 52 10.06 6.29 -4.22
N PHE A 53 8.93 7.03 -4.29
CA PHE A 53 8.77 8.41 -3.79
C PHE A 53 8.34 8.50 -2.33
N VAL A 54 8.16 7.36 -1.67
CA VAL A 54 8.02 7.24 -0.21
C VAL A 54 9.44 7.44 0.34
N SER A 55 9.88 8.72 0.24
CA SER A 55 11.09 9.44 0.69
C SER A 55 12.37 8.64 0.96
N PRO A 56 13.55 9.06 0.44
CA PRO A 56 14.85 8.54 0.87
C PRO A 56 15.04 8.49 2.38
N LEU A 57 14.43 9.43 3.12
CA LEU A 57 14.41 9.46 4.59
C LEU A 57 13.75 8.23 5.24
N TRP A 58 12.88 7.54 4.50
CA TRP A 58 12.24 6.31 4.97
C TRP A 58 13.10 5.07 4.67
N SER A 59 13.98 5.13 3.66
CA SER A 59 14.99 4.12 3.36
C SER A 59 16.29 4.25 4.15
N LEU A 60 16.51 5.35 4.89
CA LEU A 60 17.74 5.52 5.68
C LEU A 60 17.83 4.44 6.77
N PRO A 61 19.02 3.84 6.99
CA PRO A 61 19.30 3.07 8.20
C PRO A 61 19.05 3.90 9.46
N ASP A 62 18.72 3.22 10.55
CA ASP A 62 18.41 3.88 11.83
C ASP A 62 19.62 4.69 12.33
N GLU A 63 20.85 4.23 12.09
CA GLU A 63 22.10 4.90 12.48
C GLU A 63 22.28 6.26 11.77
N ILE A 64 21.99 6.30 10.47
CA ILE A 64 22.10 7.54 9.68
C ILE A 64 21.03 8.53 10.14
N LEU A 65 19.82 8.03 10.42
CA LEU A 65 18.74 8.86 10.90
C LEU A 65 19.03 9.44 12.31
N SER A 66 19.59 8.64 13.21
CA SER A 66 20.08 9.10 14.52
C SER A 66 21.11 10.20 14.40
N ASN A 67 22.11 10.05 13.52
CA ASN A 67 23.14 11.09 13.30
C ASN A 67 22.54 12.40 12.79
N ILE A 68 21.60 12.32 11.83
CA ILE A 68 20.88 13.50 11.34
C ILE A 68 20.13 14.19 12.49
N PHE A 69 19.43 13.42 13.34
CA PHE A 69 18.67 13.96 14.46
C PHE A 69 19.55 14.72 15.46
N VAL A 70 20.75 14.22 15.76
CA VAL A 70 21.71 14.88 16.67
C VAL A 70 22.14 16.24 16.11
N HIS A 71 22.34 16.32 14.79
CA HIS A 71 22.64 17.59 14.11
C HIS A 71 21.46 18.56 14.01
N CYS A 72 20.22 18.11 14.28
CA CYS A 72 19.04 18.97 14.34
C CYS A 72 18.83 19.62 15.72
N LEU A 73 19.64 19.28 16.72
CA LEU A 73 19.50 19.88 18.05
C LEU A 73 19.84 21.38 18.00
N PRO A 74 19.08 22.22 18.74
CA PRO A 74 19.40 23.64 18.84
C PRO A 74 20.81 23.84 19.45
N ASN A 75 21.53 24.86 18.98
CA ASN A 75 22.87 25.20 19.48
C ASN A 75 22.85 25.70 20.94
N ASP A 76 21.66 26.05 21.44
CA ASP A 76 21.47 26.64 22.75
C ASP A 76 21.55 25.55 23.84
N LYS A 77 22.14 25.90 24.98
CA LYS A 77 22.59 24.92 26.00
C LYS A 77 21.46 24.16 26.71
N HIS A 78 20.20 24.51 26.49
CA HIS A 78 19.04 23.89 27.14
C HIS A 78 18.17 23.16 26.13
N LEU A 79 17.93 21.86 26.36
CA LEU A 79 16.93 21.13 25.60
C LEU A 79 15.54 21.69 25.92
N SER A 80 14.88 22.18 24.89
CA SER A 80 13.49 22.60 24.96
C SER A 80 12.57 21.38 24.83
N LEU A 81 11.61 21.27 25.74
CA LEU A 81 10.50 20.32 25.61
C LEU A 81 9.38 20.86 24.69
N ALA A 82 9.62 21.99 24.02
CA ALA A 82 8.67 22.55 23.09
C ALA A 82 8.36 21.55 21.98
N GLN A 83 7.06 21.40 21.72
CA GLN A 83 6.52 20.50 20.73
C GLN A 83 7.01 20.76 19.29
N ASN A 84 7.53 21.96 19.03
CA ASN A 84 7.98 22.43 17.72
C ASN A 84 9.51 22.44 17.58
N GLU A 85 10.25 21.92 18.56
CA GLU A 85 11.71 21.91 18.57
C GLU A 85 12.25 20.49 18.78
N ALA A 86 13.45 20.22 18.25
CA ALA A 86 14.14 18.97 18.53
C ALA A 86 14.58 18.91 20.01
N PRO A 87 14.52 17.73 20.65
CA PRO A 87 14.24 16.41 20.06
C PRO A 87 12.75 16.06 19.96
N VAL A 88 11.86 16.80 20.62
CA VAL A 88 10.42 16.46 20.74
C VAL A 88 9.72 16.44 19.38
N LEU A 89 9.99 17.41 18.51
CA LEU A 89 9.45 17.48 17.15
C LEU A 89 9.70 16.19 16.36
N LEU A 90 10.91 15.63 16.46
CA LEU A 90 11.35 14.45 15.72
C LEU A 90 10.52 13.21 16.11
N THR A 91 10.02 13.14 17.33
CA THR A 91 9.17 12.02 17.81
C THR A 91 7.75 12.02 17.23
N ARG A 92 7.35 13.09 16.54
CA ARG A 92 5.97 13.33 16.08
C ARG A 92 5.77 13.16 14.58
N VAL A 93 6.86 13.02 13.80
CA VAL A 93 6.80 12.93 12.33
C VAL A 93 6.17 11.62 11.87
N CYS A 94 6.70 10.47 12.31
CA CYS A 94 6.16 9.14 12.02
C CYS A 94 6.61 8.11 13.07
N GLN A 95 6.08 6.89 13.00
CA GLN A 95 6.43 5.82 13.94
C GLN A 95 7.92 5.44 13.90
N LYS A 96 8.54 5.38 12.72
CA LYS A 96 9.98 5.08 12.57
C LYS A 96 10.84 6.16 13.24
N TRP A 97 10.58 7.43 12.93
CA TRP A 97 11.31 8.55 13.52
C TRP A 97 11.15 8.60 15.03
N ARG A 98 9.94 8.32 15.56
CA ARG A 98 9.72 8.18 17.00
C ARG A 98 10.60 7.10 17.60
N LYS A 99 10.63 5.91 17.02
CA LYS A 99 11.44 4.79 17.52
C LYS A 99 12.92 5.16 17.56
N VAL A 100 13.44 5.73 16.47
CA VAL A 100 14.84 6.14 16.37
C VAL A 100 15.17 7.26 17.36
N ALA A 101 14.34 8.31 17.43
CA ALA A 101 14.56 9.43 18.34
C ALA A 101 14.54 9.00 19.81
N VAL A 102 13.58 8.16 20.23
CA VAL A 102 13.51 7.64 21.61
C VAL A 102 14.71 6.75 21.94
N ASN A 103 15.19 5.95 20.99
CA ASN A 103 16.32 5.05 21.20
C ASN A 103 17.69 5.74 21.09
N THR A 104 17.76 7.00 20.65
CA THR A 104 19.01 7.75 20.51
C THR A 104 19.26 8.57 21.78
N SER A 105 19.96 7.99 22.76
CA SER A 105 20.20 8.62 24.07
C SER A 105 20.86 10.00 24.01
N GLU A 106 21.71 10.25 23.01
CA GLU A 106 22.38 11.54 22.78
C GLU A 106 21.40 12.71 22.61
N LEU A 107 20.22 12.45 22.05
CA LEU A 107 19.17 13.47 21.89
C LEU A 107 18.60 13.96 23.22
N TRP A 108 18.74 13.17 24.29
CA TRP A 108 18.12 13.40 25.58
C TRP A 108 19.13 13.69 26.69
N TYR A 109 20.43 13.64 26.40
CA TYR A 109 21.49 13.75 27.42
C TYR A 109 21.50 15.11 28.18
N LYS A 110 20.97 16.18 27.57
CA LYS A 110 20.87 17.52 28.17
C LYS A 110 19.47 17.84 28.72
N LEU A 111 18.63 16.83 28.96
CA LEU A 111 17.29 17.02 29.46
C LEU A 111 17.37 17.28 30.98
N HIS A 112 17.36 18.56 31.37
CA HIS A 112 17.22 18.92 32.76
C HIS A 112 15.75 18.77 33.16
N LEU A 113 15.46 17.75 33.98
CA LEU A 113 14.19 17.67 34.71
C LEU A 113 14.27 18.72 35.84
N ASN A 114 13.53 19.82 35.69
CA ASN A 114 13.31 20.77 36.77
C ASN A 114 12.37 20.18 37.83
#